data_AF-A0A955U3R7-F1
#
_entry.id   AF-A0A955U3R7-F1
#
_cell.length_a   1.000
_cell.length_b   1.000
_cell.length_c   1.000
_cell.angle_alpha   90.00
_cell.angle_beta   90.00
_cell.angle_gamma   90.00
#
_symmetry.space_group_name_H-M   'P 1'
#
loop_
_entity.id
_entity.type
_entity.pdbx_description
1 polymer ?
#
loop_
_entity_poly.entity_id
_entity_poly.type
_entity_poly.pdbx_seq_one_letter_code
_entity_poly.pdbx_strand_id
1 'polypeptide(L)'
;MPELQCCPTMDLQWTQRVIDDQYADVYFCASCGHVHRTEKYLVSMRFPYANRCVNCGGDLVVTDPNIQVPDANQVRCTVCGLTAAEDKDLHDQLAALHPSGEYMAASMALADDGRYVLALKMATAETRWGQNAIEGEVQRLGVLEAMNEYDRALDEAYEWAENEGCPSIIFGVIAQLEAGANNMRGAMAALERGLNLEPENYQWWLDYADLQMHADDRPAALRAASHALRDPSLEKRALEVISEVGERLYANGQYAEALGACSLAGDRQEKTWQIAWLRARIAAVNQDTTYMVKWLELTTELNPGLEEAADMLAPYKKKKGWFSW
;
A
#
# COMPACT_ATOMS: atom_id res chain seq x y z
N MET A 1 34.43 3.86 -25.21
CA MET A 1 34.15 5.31 -25.07
C MET A 1 34.52 5.67 -23.65
N PRO A 2 35.35 6.70 -23.39
CA PRO A 2 35.73 7.04 -22.02
C PRO A 2 34.49 7.59 -21.32
N GLU A 3 34.14 7.00 -20.17
CA GLU A 3 33.07 7.49 -19.31
C GLU A 3 33.39 8.93 -18.92
N LEU A 4 32.58 9.88 -19.40
CA LEU A 4 32.62 11.26 -18.96
C LEU A 4 32.21 11.29 -17.49
N GLN A 5 33.22 11.30 -16.62
CA GLN A 5 33.05 11.45 -15.18
C GLN A 5 32.47 12.84 -14.91
N CYS A 6 31.16 12.93 -14.68
CA CYS A 6 30.44 14.19 -14.55
C CYS A 6 30.63 14.86 -13.17
N CYS A 7 30.98 14.09 -12.13
CA CYS A 7 31.33 14.55 -10.78
C CYS A 7 32.13 13.48 -10.00
N PRO A 8 32.73 13.81 -8.83
CA PRO A 8 33.61 12.90 -8.08
C PRO A 8 32.92 11.66 -7.50
N THR A 9 31.66 11.79 -7.10
CA THR A 9 30.76 10.70 -6.69
C THR A 9 29.60 10.65 -7.66
N MET A 10 29.64 9.70 -8.60
CA MET A 10 28.54 9.47 -9.52
C MET A 10 27.47 8.62 -8.84
N ASP A 11 26.36 9.24 -8.49
CA ASP A 11 25.16 8.57 -7.99
C ASP A 11 24.13 8.54 -9.13
N LEU A 12 24.22 7.52 -9.98
CA LEU A 12 23.41 7.44 -11.20
C LEU A 12 22.09 6.73 -10.94
N GLN A 13 20.99 7.37 -11.31
CA GLN A 13 19.64 6.90 -11.06
C GLN A 13 18.74 7.19 -12.28
N TRP A 14 17.68 6.39 -12.43
CA TRP A 14 16.60 6.73 -13.35
C TRP A 14 15.50 7.49 -12.63
N THR A 15 14.79 8.32 -13.39
CA THR A 15 13.59 9.01 -12.94
C THR A 15 12.71 9.29 -14.15
N GLN A 16 11.44 9.61 -13.93
CA GLN A 16 10.54 10.10 -14.96
C GLN A 16 10.54 11.64 -14.99
N ARG A 17 10.46 12.21 -16.20
CA ARG A 17 10.19 13.65 -16.42
C ARG A 17 9.26 13.87 -17.59
N VAL A 18 8.65 15.06 -17.66
CA VAL A 18 7.96 15.55 -18.85
C VAL A 18 8.91 16.47 -19.63
N ILE A 19 9.19 16.13 -20.89
CA ILE A 19 10.13 16.83 -21.77
C ILE A 19 9.47 17.03 -23.13
N ASP A 20 9.26 18.29 -23.53
CA ASP A 20 8.52 18.68 -24.75
C ASP A 20 7.12 18.04 -24.80
N ASP A 21 6.35 18.21 -23.71
CA ASP A 21 4.99 17.68 -23.52
C ASP A 21 4.88 16.15 -23.62
N GLN A 22 6.00 15.44 -23.43
CA GLN A 22 6.05 13.98 -23.49
C GLN A 22 6.73 13.39 -22.26
N TYR A 23 6.17 12.29 -21.75
CA TYR A 23 6.78 11.47 -20.72
C TYR A 23 8.10 10.84 -21.21
N ALA A 24 9.13 10.93 -20.39
CA ALA A 24 10.45 10.38 -20.68
C ALA A 24 11.08 9.75 -19.43
N ASP A 25 11.77 8.63 -19.62
CA ASP A 25 12.69 8.08 -18.62
C ASP A 25 14.06 8.76 -18.77
N VAL A 26 14.58 9.29 -17.67
CA VAL A 26 15.78 10.13 -17.63
C VAL A 26 16.81 9.49 -16.72
N TYR A 27 17.97 9.16 -17.28
CA TYR A 27 19.12 8.70 -16.52
C TYR A 27 19.98 9.90 -16.14
N PHE A 28 20.13 10.16 -14.85
CA PHE A 28 20.82 11.34 -14.35
C PHE A 28 21.68 11.02 -13.13
N CYS A 29 22.63 11.91 -12.83
CA CYS A 29 23.40 11.85 -11.61
C CYS A 29 22.68 12.62 -10.50
N ALA A 30 22.20 11.96 -9.45
CA ALA A 30 21.56 12.59 -8.30
C ALA A 30 22.49 13.53 -7.53
N SER A 31 23.81 13.29 -7.57
CA SER A 31 24.81 14.14 -6.91
C SER A 31 25.01 15.51 -7.58
N CYS A 32 24.89 15.62 -8.91
CA CYS A 32 25.18 16.87 -9.64
C CYS A 32 24.06 17.33 -10.61
N GLY A 33 23.00 16.56 -10.76
CA GLY A 33 21.88 16.83 -11.66
C GLY A 33 22.16 16.60 -13.14
N HIS A 34 23.36 16.17 -13.53
CA HIS A 34 23.71 15.96 -14.94
C HIS A 34 22.89 14.83 -15.56
N VAL A 35 22.27 15.10 -16.72
CA VAL A 35 21.49 14.11 -17.48
C VAL A 35 22.40 13.39 -18.46
N HIS A 36 22.53 12.08 -18.28
CA HIS A 36 23.33 11.20 -19.13
C HIS A 36 22.52 10.64 -20.30
N ARG A 37 21.23 10.38 -20.09
CA ARG A 37 20.35 9.81 -21.12
C ARG A 37 18.92 10.27 -20.91
N THR A 38 18.21 10.44 -22.01
CA THR A 38 16.77 10.71 -22.02
C THR A 38 16.12 9.80 -23.06
N GLU A 39 15.11 9.08 -22.64
CA GLU A 39 14.36 8.16 -23.49
C GLU A 39 12.90 8.58 -23.52
N LYS A 40 12.46 9.06 -24.67
CA LYS A 40 11.07 9.47 -24.89
C LYS A 40 10.30 8.30 -25.45
N TYR A 41 9.17 8.00 -24.82
CA TYR A 41 8.25 6.96 -25.27
C TYR A 41 6.86 7.55 -25.44
N LEU A 42 6.14 7.14 -26.48
CA LEU A 42 4.69 7.31 -26.49
C LEU A 42 4.13 6.47 -25.34
N VAL A 43 3.13 6.91 -24.60
CA VAL A 43 2.62 6.15 -23.46
C VAL A 43 1.11 6.20 -23.40
N SER A 44 0.47 5.09 -23.03
CA SER A 44 -0.99 5.02 -22.91
C SER A 44 -1.44 5.63 -21.59
N MET A 45 -1.71 6.94 -21.59
CA MET A 45 -2.29 7.67 -20.45
C MET A 45 -3.82 7.58 -20.37
N ARG A 46 -4.43 6.82 -21.28
CA ARG A 46 -5.87 6.59 -21.35
C ARG A 46 -6.16 5.16 -20.89
N PHE A 47 -7.36 4.97 -20.36
CA PHE A 47 -7.92 3.67 -19.99
C PHE A 47 -7.62 2.61 -21.06
N PRO A 48 -7.12 1.42 -20.68
CA PRO A 48 -6.59 0.42 -21.61
C PRO A 48 -7.66 -0.43 -22.32
N TYR A 49 -8.80 0.18 -22.70
CA TYR A 49 -9.91 -0.51 -23.37
C TYR A 49 -9.48 -1.27 -24.63
N ALA A 50 -10.24 -2.32 -24.98
CA ALA A 50 -9.97 -3.18 -26.13
C ALA A 50 -9.71 -2.43 -27.46
N ASN A 51 -10.38 -1.30 -27.67
CA ASN A 51 -10.25 -0.44 -28.85
C ASN A 51 -9.12 0.62 -28.76
N ARG A 52 -8.23 0.50 -27.78
CA ARG A 52 -7.10 1.41 -27.55
C ARG A 52 -5.78 0.69 -27.82
N CYS A 53 -4.85 1.41 -28.44
CA CYS A 53 -3.49 0.96 -28.69
C CYS A 53 -2.72 0.90 -27.36
N VAL A 54 -2.06 -0.23 -27.08
CA VAL A 54 -1.30 -0.46 -25.85
C VAL A 54 -0.08 0.47 -25.82
N ASN A 55 0.56 0.72 -26.97
CA ASN A 55 1.73 1.59 -27.05
C ASN A 55 1.46 3.06 -26.69
N CYS A 56 0.30 3.62 -27.03
CA CYS A 56 0.10 5.08 -26.97
C CYS A 56 -1.32 5.56 -26.59
N GLY A 57 -2.28 4.65 -26.38
CA GLY A 57 -3.67 4.99 -26.05
C GLY A 57 -4.52 5.53 -27.21
N GLY A 58 -3.97 5.61 -28.43
CA GLY A 58 -4.72 6.01 -29.63
C GLY A 58 -5.84 5.03 -29.98
N ASP A 59 -6.86 5.50 -30.71
CA ASP A 59 -7.95 4.65 -31.20
C ASP A 59 -7.42 3.60 -32.18
N LEU A 60 -7.87 2.36 -32.01
CA LEU A 60 -7.64 1.28 -32.96
C LEU A 60 -8.77 1.27 -33.99
N VAL A 61 -8.42 1.31 -35.28
CA VAL A 61 -9.36 1.30 -36.40
C VAL A 61 -9.02 0.19 -37.38
N VAL A 62 -10.04 -0.39 -38.01
CA VAL A 62 -9.85 -1.37 -39.08
C VAL A 62 -9.40 -0.66 -40.35
N THR A 63 -8.35 -1.15 -40.99
CA THR A 63 -7.75 -0.54 -42.18
C THR A 63 -8.59 -0.76 -43.44
N ASP A 64 -9.38 -1.84 -43.51
CA ASP A 64 -10.35 -2.10 -44.58
C ASP A 64 -11.77 -2.27 -44.00
N PRO A 65 -12.69 -1.34 -44.28
CA PRO A 65 -14.06 -1.37 -43.74
C PRO A 65 -14.90 -2.55 -44.27
N ASN A 66 -14.44 -3.27 -45.29
CA ASN A 66 -15.17 -4.42 -45.85
C ASN A 66 -14.89 -5.73 -45.12
N ILE A 67 -13.98 -5.73 -44.13
CA ILE A 67 -13.63 -6.92 -43.36
C ILE A 67 -14.59 -7.09 -42.18
N GLN A 68 -15.25 -8.25 -42.09
CA GLN A 68 -16.21 -8.55 -41.02
C GLN A 68 -15.53 -8.90 -39.69
N VAL A 69 -14.39 -9.58 -39.72
CA VAL A 69 -13.60 -9.95 -38.52
C VAL A 69 -12.13 -9.64 -38.82
N PRO A 70 -11.63 -8.47 -38.41
CA PRO A 70 -10.26 -8.05 -38.70
C PRO A 70 -9.25 -8.84 -37.87
N ASP A 71 -8.14 -9.23 -38.50
CA ASP A 71 -6.99 -9.77 -37.78
C ASP A 71 -6.11 -8.65 -37.19
N ALA A 72 -5.12 -9.01 -36.37
CA ALA A 72 -4.26 -8.05 -35.69
C ALA A 72 -3.39 -7.18 -36.62
N ASN A 73 -3.15 -7.61 -37.87
CA ASN A 73 -2.44 -6.80 -38.87
C ASN A 73 -3.36 -5.79 -39.58
N GLN A 74 -4.68 -6.00 -39.49
CA GLN A 74 -5.71 -5.17 -40.12
C GLN A 74 -6.30 -4.12 -39.17
N VAL A 75 -5.91 -4.14 -37.90
CA VAL A 75 -6.29 -3.13 -36.90
C VAL A 75 -5.09 -2.23 -36.64
N ARG A 76 -5.21 -0.92 -36.92
CA ARG A 76 -4.12 0.06 -36.82
C ARG A 76 -4.47 1.20 -35.86
N CYS A 77 -3.49 1.65 -35.10
CA CYS A 77 -3.59 2.82 -34.26
C CYS A 77 -3.61 4.11 -35.09
N THR A 78 -4.57 4.99 -34.81
CA THR A 78 -4.69 6.31 -35.46
C THR A 78 -3.59 7.30 -35.09
N VAL A 79 -2.84 7.04 -34.01
CA VAL A 79 -1.82 7.95 -33.47
C VAL A 79 -0.40 7.50 -33.83
N CYS A 80 0.02 6.32 -33.37
CA CYS A 80 1.38 5.82 -33.64
C CYS A 80 1.49 5.08 -34.98
N GLY A 81 0.37 4.76 -35.63
CA GLY A 81 0.35 4.03 -36.89
C GLY A 81 0.71 2.55 -36.78
N LEU A 82 1.04 2.00 -35.61
CA LEU A 82 1.30 0.56 -35.46
C LEU A 82 0.02 -0.25 -35.66
N THR A 83 0.15 -1.40 -36.31
CA THR A 83 -0.88 -2.44 -36.25
C THR A 83 -0.91 -3.09 -34.86
N ALA A 84 -2.01 -3.74 -34.49
CA ALA A 84 -2.10 -4.44 -33.21
C ALA A 84 -1.06 -5.57 -33.08
N ALA A 85 -0.68 -6.21 -34.21
CA ALA A 85 0.41 -7.18 -34.25
C ALA A 85 1.78 -6.54 -34.00
N GLU A 86 2.11 -5.43 -34.70
CA GLU A 86 3.36 -4.70 -34.49
C GLU A 86 3.46 -4.09 -33.09
N ASP A 87 2.34 -3.66 -32.51
CA ASP A 87 2.25 -3.17 -31.13
C ASP A 87 2.64 -4.29 -30.14
N LYS A 88 2.09 -5.49 -30.33
CA LYS A 88 2.46 -6.65 -29.52
C LYS A 88 3.93 -7.04 -29.69
N ASP A 89 4.43 -7.13 -30.92
CA ASP A 89 5.82 -7.49 -31.20
C ASP A 89 6.80 -6.49 -30.57
N LEU A 90 6.47 -5.20 -30.56
CA LEU A 90 7.25 -4.18 -29.86
C LEU A 90 7.31 -4.45 -28.35
N HIS A 91 6.17 -4.76 -27.72
CA HIS A 91 6.13 -5.03 -26.28
C HIS A 91 6.83 -6.34 -25.94
N ASP A 92 6.72 -7.38 -26.78
CA ASP A 92 7.47 -8.63 -26.64
C ASP A 92 8.99 -8.38 -26.64
N GLN A 93 9.47 -7.53 -27.55
CA GLN A 93 10.88 -7.15 -27.61
C GLN A 93 11.34 -6.36 -26.38
N LEU A 94 10.50 -5.46 -25.87
CA LEU A 94 10.80 -4.69 -24.65
C LEU A 94 10.83 -5.60 -23.42
N ALA A 95 9.86 -6.52 -23.29
CA ALA A 95 9.79 -7.46 -22.18
C ALA A 95 10.97 -8.45 -22.19
N ALA A 96 11.44 -8.86 -23.37
CA ALA A 96 12.59 -9.74 -23.53
C ALA A 96 13.92 -9.14 -23.02
N LEU A 97 13.97 -7.84 -22.72
CA LEU A 97 15.11 -7.23 -22.04
C LEU A 97 15.18 -7.64 -20.55
N HIS A 98 14.06 -8.02 -19.95
CA HIS A 98 14.00 -8.60 -18.61
C HIS A 98 14.26 -10.12 -18.68
N PRO A 99 14.98 -10.73 -17.72
CA PRO A 99 15.35 -12.15 -17.78
C PRO A 99 14.19 -13.14 -17.94
N SER A 100 13.00 -12.82 -17.43
CA SER A 100 11.82 -13.68 -17.59
C SER A 100 11.11 -13.53 -18.94
N GLY A 101 11.29 -12.39 -19.63
CA GLY A 101 10.52 -12.05 -20.83
C GLY A 101 9.03 -11.75 -20.58
N GLU A 102 8.57 -11.71 -19.33
CA GLU A 102 7.17 -11.49 -18.96
C GLU A 102 6.89 -10.01 -18.70
N TYR A 103 5.74 -9.49 -19.15
CA TYR A 103 5.43 -8.06 -19.02
C TYR A 103 5.31 -7.63 -17.55
N MET A 104 4.59 -8.39 -16.72
CA MET A 104 4.45 -8.05 -15.30
C MET A 104 5.80 -7.94 -14.58
N ALA A 105 6.65 -8.95 -14.72
CA ALA A 105 7.97 -8.94 -14.10
C ALA A 105 8.86 -7.80 -14.63
N ALA A 106 8.82 -7.53 -15.94
CA ALA A 106 9.52 -6.39 -16.53
C ALA A 106 8.98 -5.06 -15.98
N SER A 107 7.67 -4.91 -15.84
CA SER A 107 7.02 -3.71 -15.30
C SER A 107 7.47 -3.43 -13.87
N MET A 108 7.48 -4.44 -13.01
CA MET A 108 7.89 -4.29 -11.61
C MET A 108 9.36 -3.88 -11.51
N ALA A 109 10.25 -4.58 -12.21
CA ALA A 109 11.68 -4.26 -12.22
C ALA A 109 11.96 -2.83 -12.74
N LEU A 110 11.24 -2.41 -13.79
CA LEU A 110 11.36 -1.04 -14.31
C LEU A 110 10.85 0.01 -13.33
N ALA A 111 9.77 -0.26 -12.60
CA ALA A 111 9.23 0.64 -11.59
C ALA A 111 10.19 0.78 -10.39
N ASP A 112 10.78 -0.33 -9.94
CA ASP A 112 11.79 -0.34 -8.86
C ASP A 112 13.04 0.47 -9.25
N ASP A 113 13.42 0.42 -10.53
CA ASP A 113 14.54 1.21 -11.06
C ASP A 113 14.19 2.69 -11.28
N GLY A 114 12.91 3.10 -11.18
CA GLY A 114 12.45 4.48 -11.44
C GLY A 114 12.16 4.80 -12.91
N ARG A 115 12.07 3.78 -13.78
CA ARG A 115 11.74 3.88 -15.22
C ARG A 115 10.24 3.72 -15.46
N TYR A 116 9.47 4.64 -14.89
CA TYR A 116 8.02 4.52 -14.82
C TYR A 116 7.32 4.57 -16.19
N VAL A 117 7.90 5.22 -17.20
CA VAL A 117 7.25 5.31 -18.52
C VAL A 117 7.24 3.94 -19.21
N LEU A 118 8.37 3.23 -19.17
CA LEU A 118 8.42 1.85 -19.66
C LEU A 118 7.65 0.89 -18.74
N ALA A 119 7.69 1.08 -17.42
CA ALA A 119 6.89 0.27 -16.50
C ALA A 119 5.40 0.34 -16.87
N LEU A 120 4.87 1.55 -17.12
CA LEU A 120 3.48 1.74 -17.49
C LEU A 120 3.11 1.01 -18.78
N LYS A 121 4.01 1.01 -19.78
CA LYS A 121 3.82 0.24 -21.01
C LYS A 121 3.72 -1.25 -20.76
N MET A 122 4.62 -1.79 -19.95
CA MET A 122 4.65 -3.23 -19.66
C MET A 122 3.41 -3.63 -18.86
N ALA A 123 3.00 -2.85 -17.86
CA ALA A 123 1.74 -3.06 -17.15
C ALA A 123 0.53 -3.04 -18.10
N THR A 124 0.47 -2.09 -19.04
CA THR A 124 -0.59 -2.01 -20.05
C THR A 124 -0.59 -3.20 -21.02
N ALA A 125 0.59 -3.74 -21.34
CA ALA A 125 0.70 -4.95 -22.16
C ALA A 125 0.22 -6.19 -21.37
N GLU A 126 0.50 -6.25 -20.07
CA GLU A 126 0.03 -7.33 -19.20
C GLU A 126 -1.50 -7.41 -19.17
N THR A 127 -2.21 -6.28 -19.12
CA THR A 127 -3.69 -6.28 -19.16
C THR A 127 -4.27 -6.86 -20.44
N ARG A 128 -3.51 -6.79 -21.56
CA ARG A 128 -3.99 -7.21 -22.88
C ARG A 128 -3.52 -8.58 -23.33
N TRP A 129 -2.25 -8.89 -23.10
CA TRP A 129 -1.55 -10.05 -23.65
C TRP A 129 -0.83 -10.88 -22.59
N GLY A 130 -0.85 -10.40 -21.33
CA GLY A 130 -0.17 -11.03 -20.22
C GLY A 130 -0.82 -12.31 -19.71
N GLN A 131 -0.21 -12.87 -18.67
CA GLN A 131 -0.71 -14.06 -17.99
C GLN A 131 -1.78 -13.70 -16.95
N ASN A 132 -1.68 -12.52 -16.33
CA ASN A 132 -2.57 -12.07 -15.28
C ASN A 132 -2.99 -10.61 -15.50
N ALA A 133 -4.08 -10.43 -16.24
CA ALA A 133 -4.60 -9.10 -16.55
C ALA A 133 -4.97 -8.29 -15.29
N ILE A 134 -5.43 -8.94 -14.22
CA ILE A 134 -5.79 -8.26 -12.96
C ILE A 134 -4.54 -7.67 -12.31
N GLU A 135 -3.45 -8.43 -12.22
CA GLU A 135 -2.18 -7.92 -11.70
C GLU A 135 -1.61 -6.82 -12.60
N GLY A 136 -1.75 -6.95 -13.91
CA GLY A 136 -1.38 -5.90 -14.87
C GLY A 136 -2.12 -4.58 -14.63
N GLU A 137 -3.42 -4.64 -14.36
CA GLU A 137 -4.26 -3.46 -14.12
C GLU A 137 -3.89 -2.82 -12.77
N VAL A 138 -3.71 -3.61 -11.71
CA VAL A 138 -3.23 -3.13 -10.40
C VAL A 138 -1.86 -2.47 -10.50
N GLN A 139 -0.91 -3.11 -11.21
CA GLN A 139 0.41 -2.55 -11.44
C GLN A 139 0.34 -1.25 -12.23
N ARG A 140 -0.52 -1.18 -13.25
CA ARG A 140 -0.73 0.01 -14.05
C ARG A 140 -1.21 1.19 -13.21
N LEU A 141 -2.18 0.97 -12.32
CA LEU A 141 -2.64 1.98 -11.36
C LEU A 141 -1.51 2.44 -10.43
N GLY A 142 -0.73 1.51 -9.89
CA GLY A 142 0.43 1.82 -9.03
C GLY A 142 1.52 2.61 -9.77
N VAL A 143 1.76 2.33 -11.06
CA VAL A 143 2.73 3.10 -11.86
C VAL A 143 2.20 4.50 -12.17
N LEU A 144 0.90 4.66 -12.47
CA LEU A 144 0.30 5.99 -12.64
C LEU A 144 0.43 6.83 -11.36
N GLU A 145 0.19 6.22 -10.19
CA GLU A 145 0.43 6.85 -8.90
C GLU A 145 1.89 7.31 -8.75
N ALA A 146 2.86 6.42 -9.03
CA ALA A 146 4.30 6.73 -8.95
C ALA A 146 4.74 7.81 -9.95
N MET A 147 4.02 7.97 -11.06
CA MET A 147 4.22 9.05 -12.05
C MET A 147 3.58 10.39 -11.62
N ASN A 148 2.97 10.47 -10.43
CA ASN A 148 2.17 11.59 -9.95
C ASN A 148 0.89 11.86 -10.76
N GLU A 149 0.37 10.84 -11.45
CA GLU A 149 -0.89 10.90 -12.22
C GLU A 149 -2.04 10.33 -11.37
N TYR A 150 -2.16 10.83 -10.13
CA TYR A 150 -3.11 10.36 -9.11
C TYR A 150 -4.56 10.43 -9.58
N ASP A 151 -4.98 11.56 -10.16
CA ASP A 151 -6.36 11.75 -10.65
C ASP A 151 -6.69 10.71 -11.73
N ARG A 152 -5.74 10.39 -12.61
CA ARG A 152 -5.92 9.37 -13.64
C ARG A 152 -5.99 7.98 -13.07
N ALA A 153 -5.13 7.67 -12.09
CA ALA A 153 -5.16 6.38 -11.40
C ALA A 153 -6.51 6.18 -10.69
N LEU A 154 -7.03 7.21 -10.03
CA LEU A 154 -8.35 7.16 -9.38
C LEU A 154 -9.48 7.01 -10.38
N ASP A 155 -9.50 7.81 -11.45
CA ASP A 155 -10.50 7.71 -12.51
C ASP A 155 -10.49 6.29 -13.14
N GLU A 156 -9.30 5.74 -13.41
CA GLU A 156 -9.09 4.38 -13.93
C GLU A 156 -9.58 3.30 -12.96
N ALA A 157 -9.28 3.45 -11.67
CA ALA A 157 -9.71 2.51 -10.65
C ALA A 157 -11.23 2.51 -10.44
N TYR A 158 -11.87 3.68 -10.46
CA TYR A 158 -13.33 3.80 -10.30
C TYR A 158 -14.09 3.24 -11.50
N GLU A 159 -13.66 3.55 -12.72
CA GLU A 159 -14.23 2.95 -13.93
C GLU A 159 -14.12 1.42 -13.88
N TRP A 160 -12.97 0.89 -13.45
CA TRP A 160 -12.80 -0.56 -13.32
C TRP A 160 -13.74 -1.16 -12.27
N ALA A 161 -13.94 -0.47 -11.14
CA ALA A 161 -14.86 -0.92 -10.09
C ALA A 161 -16.35 -0.92 -10.54
N GLU A 162 -16.71 -0.14 -11.55
CA GLU A 162 -18.07 -0.12 -12.13
C GLU A 162 -18.31 -1.25 -13.13
N ASN A 163 -17.26 -1.91 -13.63
CA ASN A 163 -17.39 -3.01 -14.58
C ASN A 163 -17.96 -4.28 -13.93
N GLU A 164 -18.80 -4.99 -14.68
CA GLU A 164 -19.31 -6.30 -14.27
C GLU A 164 -18.17 -7.30 -14.08
N GLY A 165 -18.15 -7.98 -12.94
CA GLY A 165 -17.12 -8.97 -12.61
C GLY A 165 -15.78 -8.37 -12.19
N CYS A 166 -15.74 -7.10 -11.79
CA CYS A 166 -14.54 -6.48 -11.23
C CYS A 166 -14.06 -7.27 -9.99
N PRO A 167 -12.74 -7.53 -9.87
CA PRO A 167 -12.20 -8.20 -8.70
C PRO A 167 -12.24 -7.27 -7.48
N SER A 168 -12.61 -7.83 -6.33
CA SER A 168 -12.66 -7.14 -5.03
C SER A 168 -11.40 -6.32 -4.73
N ILE A 169 -10.22 -6.81 -5.13
CA ILE A 169 -8.92 -6.16 -4.87
C ILE A 169 -8.89 -4.68 -5.26
N ILE A 170 -9.67 -4.27 -6.27
CA ILE A 170 -9.75 -2.87 -6.71
C ILE A 170 -10.17 -1.92 -5.59
N PHE A 171 -11.00 -2.37 -4.65
CA PHE A 171 -11.42 -1.54 -3.53
C PHE A 171 -10.30 -1.25 -2.54
N GLY A 172 -9.35 -2.19 -2.39
CA GLY A 172 -8.11 -1.93 -1.65
C GLY A 172 -7.21 -0.91 -2.36
N VAL A 173 -7.11 -1.01 -3.69
CA VAL A 173 -6.34 -0.06 -4.51
C VAL A 173 -6.95 1.34 -4.47
N ILE A 174 -8.27 1.47 -4.66
CA ILE A 174 -8.97 2.75 -4.53
C ILE A 174 -8.77 3.33 -3.13
N ALA A 175 -8.83 2.49 -2.08
CA ALA A 175 -8.61 2.97 -0.73
C ALA A 175 -7.21 3.56 -0.52
N GLN A 176 -6.18 2.91 -1.05
CA GLN A 176 -4.81 3.40 -1.01
C GLN A 176 -4.65 4.72 -1.77
N LEU A 177 -5.18 4.79 -3.00
CA LEU A 177 -5.11 6.00 -3.83
C LEU A 177 -5.85 7.18 -3.20
N GLU A 178 -7.05 6.95 -2.67
CA GLU A 178 -7.83 7.98 -1.98
C GLU A 178 -7.14 8.47 -0.69
N ALA A 179 -6.54 7.55 0.08
CA ALA A 179 -5.75 7.90 1.25
C ALA A 179 -4.50 8.73 0.86
N GLY A 180 -3.81 8.36 -0.22
CA GLY A 180 -2.69 9.10 -0.79
C GLY A 180 -3.08 10.50 -1.27
N ALA A 181 -4.30 10.65 -1.81
CA ALA A 181 -4.92 11.93 -2.16
C ALA A 181 -5.48 12.70 -0.94
N ASN A 182 -5.24 12.21 0.27
CA ASN A 182 -5.74 12.77 1.53
C ASN A 182 -7.28 12.83 1.64
N ASN A 183 -7.99 11.97 0.90
CA ASN A 183 -9.43 11.78 0.95
C ASN A 183 -9.79 10.57 1.81
N MET A 184 -9.64 10.72 3.13
CA MET A 184 -9.88 9.64 4.09
C MET A 184 -11.30 9.06 4.01
N ARG A 185 -12.30 9.90 3.69
CA ARG A 185 -13.68 9.47 3.54
C ARG A 185 -13.87 8.56 2.32
N GLY A 186 -13.25 8.91 1.19
CA GLY A 186 -13.22 8.07 -0.01
C GLY A 186 -12.55 6.73 0.27
N ALA A 187 -11.40 6.76 0.95
CA ALA A 187 -10.66 5.56 1.32
C ALA A 187 -11.48 4.60 2.20
N MET A 188 -12.13 5.12 3.24
CA MET A 188 -13.00 4.34 4.11
C MET A 188 -14.19 3.75 3.35
N ALA A 189 -14.83 4.53 2.48
CA ALA A 189 -15.97 4.06 1.68
C ALA A 189 -15.56 2.94 0.71
N ALA A 190 -14.35 3.01 0.14
CA ALA A 190 -13.80 1.95 -0.69
C ALA A 190 -13.55 0.67 0.12
N LEU A 191 -12.89 0.76 1.28
CA LEU A 191 -12.69 -0.40 2.16
C LEU A 191 -14.01 -1.02 2.62
N GLU A 192 -15.02 -0.22 2.96
CA GLU A 192 -16.36 -0.73 3.32
C GLU A 192 -16.99 -1.53 2.17
N ARG A 193 -16.88 -1.05 0.93
CA ARG A 193 -17.34 -1.81 -0.25
C ARG A 193 -16.55 -3.10 -0.42
N GLY A 194 -15.23 -3.05 -0.32
CA GLY A 194 -14.36 -4.22 -0.39
C GLY A 194 -14.70 -5.26 0.68
N LEU A 195 -14.81 -4.85 1.94
CA LEU A 195 -15.14 -5.71 3.09
C LEU A 195 -16.55 -6.31 3.02
N ASN A 196 -17.50 -5.65 2.35
CA ASN A 196 -18.81 -6.26 2.07
C ASN A 196 -18.72 -7.44 1.09
N LEU A 197 -17.73 -7.43 0.19
CA LEU A 197 -17.46 -8.52 -0.75
C LEU A 197 -16.54 -9.58 -0.13
N GLU A 198 -15.55 -9.16 0.64
CA GLU A 198 -14.57 -10.02 1.32
C GLU A 198 -14.48 -9.72 2.83
N PRO A 199 -15.44 -10.20 3.64
CA PRO A 199 -15.47 -9.92 5.07
C PRO A 199 -14.28 -10.47 5.86
N GLU A 200 -13.59 -11.48 5.33
CA GLU A 200 -12.43 -12.11 5.96
C GLU A 200 -11.10 -11.54 5.47
N ASN A 201 -11.11 -10.44 4.69
CA ASN A 201 -9.90 -9.73 4.34
C ASN A 201 -9.39 -8.92 5.56
N TYR A 202 -8.66 -9.59 6.44
CA TYR A 202 -8.20 -9.03 7.72
C TYR A 202 -7.22 -7.87 7.54
N GLN A 203 -6.48 -7.84 6.44
CA GLN A 203 -5.61 -6.72 6.09
C GLN A 203 -6.43 -5.44 5.88
N TRP A 204 -7.53 -5.51 5.13
CA TRP A 204 -8.43 -4.37 4.95
C TRP A 204 -9.13 -3.94 6.23
N TRP A 205 -9.46 -4.88 7.12
CA TRP A 205 -9.96 -4.50 8.44
C TRP A 205 -8.94 -3.67 9.22
N LEU A 206 -7.65 -3.99 9.11
CA LEU A 206 -6.61 -3.26 9.81
C LEU A 206 -6.31 -1.90 9.17
N ASP A 207 -6.28 -1.83 7.84
CA ASP A 207 -6.18 -0.56 7.10
C ASP A 207 -7.38 0.35 7.42
N TYR A 208 -8.59 -0.22 7.53
CA TYR A 208 -9.78 0.50 7.96
C TYR A 208 -9.68 0.99 9.41
N ALA A 209 -9.10 0.19 10.31
CA ALA A 209 -8.88 0.59 11.70
C ALA A 209 -7.95 1.81 11.81
N ASP A 210 -6.88 1.86 11.00
CA ASP A 210 -5.95 2.99 10.96
C ASP A 210 -6.63 4.26 10.43
N LEU A 211 -7.44 4.16 9.37
CA LEU A 211 -8.23 5.30 8.88
C LEU A 211 -9.22 5.81 9.93
N GLN A 212 -9.86 4.91 10.68
CA GLN A 212 -10.76 5.29 11.77
C GLN A 212 -10.02 5.98 12.93
N MET A 213 -8.77 5.58 13.21
CA MET A 213 -7.90 6.27 14.16
C MET A 213 -7.58 7.70 13.73
N HIS A 214 -7.34 7.91 12.43
CA HIS A 214 -7.13 9.25 11.87
C HIS A 214 -8.40 10.10 11.92
N ALA A 215 -9.58 9.49 11.77
CA ALA A 215 -10.87 10.16 11.92
C ALA A 215 -11.31 10.37 13.38
N ASP A 216 -10.52 9.90 14.36
CA ASP A 216 -10.82 9.88 15.80
C ASP A 216 -12.09 9.06 16.18
N ASP A 217 -12.55 8.16 15.31
CA ASP A 217 -13.59 7.16 15.64
C ASP A 217 -12.96 5.93 16.30
N ARG A 218 -12.58 6.11 17.56
CA ARG A 218 -11.95 5.08 18.40
C ARG A 218 -12.80 3.81 18.54
N PRO A 219 -14.15 3.88 18.74
CA PRO A 219 -14.98 2.69 18.77
C PRO A 219 -14.93 1.88 17.47
N ALA A 220 -14.97 2.53 16.30
CA ALA A 220 -14.86 1.83 15.02
C ALA A 220 -13.48 1.21 14.82
N ALA A 221 -12.42 1.96 15.13
CA ALA A 221 -11.04 1.47 15.07
C ALA A 221 -10.85 0.20 15.91
N LEU A 222 -11.34 0.18 17.15
CA LEU A 222 -11.25 -1.00 18.03
C LEU A 222 -11.99 -2.21 17.48
N ARG A 223 -13.20 -2.04 16.94
CA ARG A 223 -13.95 -3.15 16.34
C ARG A 223 -13.19 -3.77 15.17
N ALA A 224 -12.65 -2.91 14.30
CA ALA A 224 -11.90 -3.33 13.12
C ALA A 224 -10.56 -4.01 13.48
N ALA A 225 -9.76 -3.40 14.36
CA ALA A 225 -8.51 -3.98 14.83
C ALA A 225 -8.71 -5.30 15.59
N SER A 226 -9.76 -5.39 16.42
CA SER A 226 -10.11 -6.64 17.12
C SER A 226 -10.51 -7.74 16.14
N HIS A 227 -11.19 -7.42 15.04
CA HIS A 227 -11.51 -8.38 14.00
C HIS A 227 -10.24 -8.90 13.29
N ALA A 228 -9.28 -8.00 13.01
CA ALA A 228 -8.01 -8.35 12.38
C ALA A 228 -7.12 -9.29 13.21
N LEU A 229 -7.32 -9.41 14.54
CA LEU A 229 -6.61 -10.36 15.42
C LEU A 229 -6.86 -11.85 15.09
N ARG A 230 -7.78 -12.15 14.17
CA ARG A 230 -7.98 -13.49 13.63
C ARG A 230 -6.82 -13.94 12.74
N ASP A 231 -6.07 -12.99 12.17
CA ASP A 231 -4.86 -13.27 11.39
C ASP A 231 -3.60 -13.10 12.26
N PRO A 232 -2.84 -14.20 12.52
CA PRO A 232 -1.60 -14.12 13.30
C PRO A 232 -0.53 -13.23 12.67
N SER A 233 -0.52 -13.05 11.33
CA SER A 233 0.46 -12.21 10.64
C SER A 233 0.26 -10.72 10.93
N LEU A 234 -0.97 -10.33 11.26
CA LEU A 234 -1.38 -8.94 11.54
C LEU A 234 -1.45 -8.62 13.03
N GLU A 235 -1.27 -9.63 13.89
CA GLU A 235 -1.45 -9.52 15.34
C GLU A 235 -0.71 -8.33 15.94
N LYS A 236 0.56 -8.14 15.56
CA LYS A 236 1.39 -7.04 16.09
C LYS A 236 0.76 -5.67 15.82
N ARG A 237 0.42 -5.39 14.55
CA ARG A 237 -0.12 -4.09 14.13
C ARG A 237 -1.54 -3.87 14.68
N ALA A 238 -2.36 -4.92 14.76
CA ALA A 238 -3.67 -4.84 15.42
C ALA A 238 -3.56 -4.51 16.93
N LEU A 239 -2.60 -5.10 17.64
CA LEU A 239 -2.35 -4.80 19.05
C LEU A 239 -1.79 -3.39 19.27
N GLU A 240 -1.01 -2.86 18.33
CA GLU A 240 -0.54 -1.47 18.34
C GLU A 240 -1.73 -0.50 18.29
N VAL A 241 -2.68 -0.71 17.37
CA VAL A 241 -3.92 0.11 17.30
C VAL A 241 -4.73 0.01 18.60
N ILE A 242 -4.95 -1.19 19.13
CA ILE A 242 -5.70 -1.39 20.38
C ILE A 242 -5.01 -0.67 21.55
N SER A 243 -3.69 -0.78 21.64
CA SER A 243 -2.89 -0.11 22.69
C SER A 243 -3.01 1.41 22.56
N GLU A 244 -2.86 1.95 21.36
CA GLU A 244 -2.92 3.40 21.12
C GLU A 244 -4.31 3.97 21.45
N VAL A 245 -5.39 3.31 21.03
CA VAL A 245 -6.75 3.71 21.42
C VAL A 245 -6.88 3.70 22.94
N GLY A 246 -6.41 2.64 23.59
CA GLY A 246 -6.44 2.51 25.04
C GLY A 246 -5.72 3.65 25.75
N GLU A 247 -4.53 4.03 25.28
CA GLU A 247 -3.77 5.17 25.81
C GLU A 247 -4.53 6.49 25.66
N ARG A 248 -5.13 6.74 24.48
CA ARG A 248 -5.91 7.96 24.23
C ARG A 248 -7.14 8.02 25.16
N LEU A 249 -7.84 6.91 25.36
CA LEU A 249 -8.97 6.83 26.29
C LEU A 249 -8.52 7.07 27.74
N TYR A 250 -7.42 6.46 28.16
CA TYR A 250 -6.84 6.68 29.49
C TYR A 250 -6.44 8.14 29.72
N ALA A 251 -5.78 8.77 28.75
CA ALA A 251 -5.38 10.18 28.82
C ALA A 251 -6.59 11.12 28.95
N ASN A 252 -7.74 10.74 28.38
CA ASN A 252 -9.00 11.47 28.48
C ASN A 252 -9.79 11.17 29.77
N GLY A 253 -9.26 10.35 30.68
CA GLY A 253 -9.94 9.94 31.91
C GLY A 253 -11.04 8.89 31.71
N GLN A 254 -11.15 8.31 30.52
CA GLN A 254 -12.13 7.29 30.15
C GLN A 254 -11.60 5.90 30.52
N TYR A 255 -11.40 5.66 31.82
CA TYR A 255 -10.69 4.47 32.32
C TYR A 255 -11.46 3.15 32.08
N ALA A 256 -12.79 3.18 32.13
CA ALA A 256 -13.61 2.00 31.90
C ALA A 256 -13.54 1.57 30.42
N GLU A 257 -13.59 2.53 29.51
CA GLU A 257 -13.45 2.33 28.07
C GLU A 257 -12.04 1.90 27.70
N ALA A 258 -11.02 2.50 28.32
CA ALA A 258 -9.62 2.08 28.14
C ALA A 258 -9.42 0.62 28.58
N LEU A 259 -10.01 0.22 29.71
CA LEU A 259 -9.98 -1.17 30.17
C LEU A 259 -10.74 -2.12 29.22
N GLY A 260 -11.87 -1.64 28.67
CA GLY A 260 -12.63 -2.33 27.64
C GLY A 260 -11.79 -2.57 26.39
N ALA A 261 -11.07 -1.56 25.91
CA ALA A 261 -10.14 -1.66 24.78
C ALA A 261 -9.05 -2.71 25.03
N CYS A 262 -8.39 -2.67 26.20
CA CYS A 262 -7.40 -3.70 26.57
C CYS A 262 -7.97 -5.12 26.53
N SER A 263 -9.24 -5.28 26.89
CA SER A 263 -9.90 -6.59 26.96
C SER A 263 -10.20 -7.17 25.57
N LEU A 264 -10.25 -6.36 24.51
CA LEU A 264 -10.40 -6.82 23.13
C LEU A 264 -9.17 -7.59 22.61
N ALA A 265 -8.01 -7.43 23.25
CA ALA A 265 -6.83 -8.23 22.94
C ALA A 265 -6.95 -9.70 23.42
N GLY A 266 -7.94 -10.02 24.26
CA GLY A 266 -8.14 -11.37 24.80
C GLY A 266 -6.90 -11.85 25.56
N ASP A 267 -6.46 -13.09 25.32
CA ASP A 267 -5.27 -13.66 25.98
C ASP A 267 -3.95 -12.96 25.61
N ARG A 268 -3.93 -12.19 24.50
CA ARG A 268 -2.72 -11.48 24.03
C ARG A 268 -2.35 -10.31 24.93
N GLN A 269 -3.30 -9.80 25.70
CA GLN A 269 -3.02 -8.75 26.69
C GLN A 269 -1.93 -9.17 27.71
N GLU A 270 -1.77 -10.49 27.96
CA GLU A 270 -0.74 -11.01 28.86
C GLU A 270 0.61 -11.24 28.17
N LYS A 271 0.70 -10.96 26.86
CA LYS A 271 1.92 -11.08 26.03
C LYS A 271 2.39 -9.73 25.48
N THR A 272 1.62 -8.68 25.68
CA THR A 272 1.88 -7.34 25.15
C THR A 272 2.13 -6.37 26.29
N TRP A 273 3.38 -5.93 26.44
CA TRP A 273 3.77 -5.10 27.58
C TRP A 273 3.05 -3.74 27.60
N GLN A 274 2.72 -3.15 26.44
CA GLN A 274 1.98 -1.89 26.37
C GLN A 274 0.58 -2.02 26.98
N ILE A 275 -0.12 -3.11 26.66
CA ILE A 275 -1.45 -3.38 27.20
C ILE A 275 -1.36 -3.72 28.68
N ALA A 276 -0.40 -4.55 29.08
CA ALA A 276 -0.17 -4.86 30.50
C ALA A 276 0.12 -3.58 31.32
N TRP A 277 0.95 -2.70 30.79
CA TRP A 277 1.30 -1.42 31.41
C TRP A 277 0.10 -0.50 31.55
N LEU A 278 -0.73 -0.39 30.51
CA LEU A 278 -1.95 0.40 30.52
C LEU A 278 -2.94 -0.13 31.58
N ARG A 279 -3.13 -1.46 31.67
CA ARG A 279 -3.98 -2.07 32.71
C ARG A 279 -3.47 -1.79 34.11
N ALA A 280 -2.14 -1.82 34.34
CA ALA A 280 -1.54 -1.46 35.62
C ALA A 280 -1.85 0.00 36.02
N ARG A 281 -1.71 0.96 35.09
CA ARG A 281 -2.02 2.37 35.34
C ARG A 281 -3.51 2.61 35.61
N ILE A 282 -4.39 1.96 34.86
CA ILE A 282 -5.85 2.01 35.11
C ILE A 282 -6.16 1.50 36.53
N ALA A 283 -5.55 0.37 36.93
CA ALA A 283 -5.73 -0.20 38.26
C ALA A 283 -5.22 0.71 39.38
N ALA A 284 -4.09 1.40 39.16
CA ALA A 284 -3.54 2.38 40.10
C ALA A 284 -4.52 3.54 40.35
N VAL A 285 -5.12 4.09 39.28
CA VAL A 285 -6.13 5.16 39.40
C VAL A 285 -7.36 4.67 40.15
N ASN A 286 -7.80 3.44 39.91
CA ASN A 286 -8.95 2.83 40.57
C ASN A 286 -8.65 2.31 42.00
N GLN A 287 -7.42 2.49 42.50
CA GLN A 287 -6.98 2.00 43.81
C GLN A 287 -7.10 0.48 43.98
N ASP A 288 -7.10 -0.29 42.89
CA ASP A 288 -7.09 -1.75 42.90
C ASP A 288 -5.63 -2.24 42.99
N THR A 289 -5.09 -2.24 44.21
CA THR A 289 -3.68 -2.57 44.45
C THR A 289 -3.33 -4.00 44.02
N THR A 290 -4.23 -4.97 44.24
CA THR A 290 -3.96 -6.37 43.88
C THR A 290 -3.87 -6.52 42.37
N TYR A 291 -4.79 -5.90 41.63
CA TYR A 291 -4.80 -5.94 40.18
C TYR A 291 -3.61 -5.17 39.58
N MET A 292 -3.31 -4.00 40.11
CA MET A 292 -2.15 -3.20 39.71
C MET A 292 -0.85 -3.99 39.86
N VAL A 293 -0.59 -4.63 41.01
CA VAL A 293 0.64 -5.41 41.22
C VAL A 293 0.77 -6.55 40.22
N LYS A 294 -0.32 -7.31 39.94
CA LYS A 294 -0.31 -8.37 38.91
C LYS A 294 0.22 -7.84 37.57
N TRP A 295 -0.35 -6.73 37.09
CA TRP A 295 0.00 -6.20 35.78
C TRP A 295 1.36 -5.51 35.74
N LEU A 296 1.81 -4.92 36.84
CA LEU A 296 3.16 -4.38 36.97
C LEU A 296 4.22 -5.49 36.90
N GLU A 297 4.02 -6.60 37.60
CA GLU A 297 4.92 -7.76 37.55
C GLU A 297 5.04 -8.25 36.10
N LEU A 298 3.91 -8.46 35.43
CA LEU A 298 3.88 -8.89 34.02
C LEU A 298 4.54 -7.88 33.09
N THR A 299 4.29 -6.58 33.28
CA THR A 299 4.92 -5.53 32.48
C THR A 299 6.43 -5.57 32.61
N THR A 300 6.97 -5.72 33.84
CA THR A 300 8.42 -5.79 34.07
C THR A 300 9.05 -7.10 33.59
N GLU A 301 8.27 -8.17 33.45
CA GLU A 301 8.71 -9.42 32.82
C GLU A 301 8.81 -9.27 31.30
N LEU A 302 7.77 -8.70 30.66
CA LEU A 302 7.70 -8.51 29.22
C LEU A 302 8.61 -7.38 28.71
N ASN A 303 8.82 -6.33 29.50
CA ASN A 303 9.71 -5.21 29.21
C ASN A 303 10.51 -4.79 30.47
N PRO A 304 11.62 -5.47 30.76
CA PRO A 304 12.48 -5.17 31.91
C PRO A 304 13.11 -3.77 31.88
N GLY A 305 13.13 -3.11 30.72
CA GLY A 305 13.69 -1.77 30.54
C GLY A 305 12.72 -0.63 30.87
N LEU A 306 11.46 -0.91 31.22
CA LEU A 306 10.47 0.12 31.55
C LEU A 306 10.63 0.57 33.02
N GLU A 307 11.47 1.57 33.25
CA GLU A 307 11.82 2.09 34.58
C GLU A 307 10.59 2.53 35.37
N GLU A 308 9.60 3.19 34.75
CA GLU A 308 8.41 3.66 35.46
C GLU A 308 7.58 2.51 36.06
N ALA A 309 7.50 1.38 35.37
CA ALA A 309 6.81 0.20 35.88
C ALA A 309 7.58 -0.45 37.03
N ALA A 310 8.91 -0.50 36.94
CA ALA A 310 9.77 -1.03 38.01
C ALA A 310 9.68 -0.17 39.28
N ASP A 311 9.70 1.15 39.14
CA ASP A 311 9.58 2.11 40.23
C ASP A 311 8.20 2.04 40.90
N MET A 312 7.13 1.93 40.10
CA MET A 312 5.76 1.79 40.63
C MET A 312 5.58 0.47 41.40
N LEU A 313 6.28 -0.59 40.99
CA LEU A 313 6.22 -1.91 41.64
C LEU A 313 7.09 -2.00 42.91
N ALA A 314 8.17 -1.21 43.00
CA ALA A 314 9.17 -1.29 44.07
C ALA A 314 8.60 -1.24 45.51
N PRO A 315 7.59 -0.40 45.84
CA PRO A 315 6.99 -0.37 47.18
C PRO A 315 6.29 -1.66 47.59
N TYR A 316 5.84 -2.46 46.61
CA TYR A 316 5.03 -3.66 46.81
C TYR A 316 5.86 -4.95 46.80
N LYS A 317 7.07 -4.91 46.25
CA LYS A 317 8.06 -5.97 46.42
C LYS A 317 8.42 -6.01 47.91
N LYS A 318 7.84 -6.98 48.64
CA LYS A 318 8.22 -7.25 50.05
C LYS A 318 9.74 -7.20 50.14
N LYS A 319 10.31 -6.24 50.88
CA LYS A 319 11.68 -6.37 51.36
C LYS A 319 11.71 -7.74 52.02
N LYS A 320 12.45 -8.70 51.45
CA LYS A 320 12.80 -9.93 52.15
C LYS A 320 13.51 -9.45 53.41
N GLY A 321 12.74 -9.37 54.50
CA GLY A 321 13.18 -8.85 55.78
C GLY A 321 14.34 -9.69 56.24
N TRP A 322 15.49 -9.06 56.33
CA TRP A 322 16.67 -9.55 57.02
C TRP A 322 16.41 -9.37 58.52
N PHE A 323 15.61 -10.26 59.09
CA PHE A 323 15.52 -10.55 60.53
C PHE A 323 15.56 -12.08 60.57
N SER A 324 16.66 -12.76 60.94
CA SER A 324 17.38 -12.71 62.23
C SER A 324 16.39 -12.62 63.39
N TRP A 325 15.86 -13.77 63.81
CA TRP A 325 15.80 -14.26 65.20
C TRP A 325 15.60 -15.77 65.13
#